data_AF-A0A370BAD8-F1
#
_entry.id   AF-A0A370BAD8-F1
#
_cell.length_a   1.000
_cell.length_b   1.000
_cell.length_c   1.000
_cell.angle_alpha   90.00
_cell.angle_beta   90.00
_cell.angle_gamma   90.00
#
_symmetry.space_group_name_H-M   'P 1'
#
loop_
_entity.id
_entity.type
_entity.pdbx_description
1 polymer ?
#
loop_
_entity_poly.entity_id
_entity_poly.type
_entity_poly.pdbx_seq_one_letter_code
_entity_poly.pdbx_strand_id
1 'polypeptide(L)'
;MSDTGTQTADAVRTGTIVEAGNADRSIGQLVASATTEMSALVHDEIALVKAEVRQDVKRGVMGSAAGIVAGVFILFSLPVFSFAAAYGIHNLGLGLAWSFLIVGGAFVLLGLLLGLLAVMKFKKIKPPERSIASAKESAAVLQNAKPHPRETGETMKSVARSTA
;
A
#
# COMPACT_ATOMS: atom_id res chain seq x y z
N MET A 1 46.45 -42.08 51.80
CA MET A 1 47.58 -41.97 50.86
C MET A 1 46.97 -42.12 49.48
N SER A 2 47.06 -41.06 48.67
CA SER A 2 46.69 -40.97 47.24
C SER A 2 45.17 -41.06 46.94
N ASP A 3 44.53 -40.21 46.14
CA ASP A 3 45.01 -39.12 45.29
C ASP A 3 43.88 -38.10 45.12
N THR A 4 44.20 -36.86 45.47
CA THR A 4 43.46 -35.64 45.15
C THR A 4 44.05 -35.13 43.84
N GLY A 5 43.48 -35.46 42.67
CA GLY A 5 44.24 -35.20 41.44
C GLY A 5 43.50 -35.01 40.11
N THR A 6 42.17 -35.10 40.02
CA THR A 6 41.52 -35.09 38.68
C THR A 6 40.20 -34.31 38.56
N GLN A 7 39.90 -33.42 39.50
CA GLN A 7 38.71 -32.55 39.42
C GLN A 7 39.08 -31.06 39.40
N THR A 8 40.02 -30.67 38.54
CA THR A 8 40.36 -29.26 38.27
C THR A 8 40.49 -28.93 36.78
N ALA A 9 40.22 -29.90 35.88
CA ALA A 9 40.46 -29.73 34.44
C ALA A 9 39.24 -29.27 33.62
N ASP A 10 38.03 -29.20 34.19
CA ASP A 10 36.81 -28.93 33.40
C ASP A 10 36.16 -27.55 33.66
N ALA A 11 36.61 -26.81 34.69
CA ALA A 11 36.07 -25.47 34.98
C ALA A 11 36.74 -24.33 34.19
N VAL A 12 37.82 -24.60 33.45
CA VAL A 12 38.62 -23.58 32.74
C VAL A 12 38.15 -23.37 31.31
N ARG A 13 37.29 -24.24 30.76
CA ARG A 13 36.86 -24.19 29.36
C ARG A 13 35.61 -23.38 29.06
N THR A 14 34.96 -22.79 30.07
CA THR A 14 33.69 -22.06 29.90
C THR A 14 33.83 -20.53 30.08
N GLY A 15 35.04 -20.00 30.32
CA GLY A 15 35.26 -18.58 30.60
C GLY A 15 35.67 -17.69 29.42
N THR A 16 35.91 -18.23 28.21
CA THR A 16 36.67 -17.50 27.17
C THR A 16 35.93 -17.34 25.84
N ILE A 17 34.61 -17.10 25.86
CA ILE A 17 33.86 -16.73 24.64
C ILE A 17 33.26 -15.32 24.65
N VAL A 18 33.60 -14.49 25.64
CA VAL A 18 33.11 -13.11 25.71
C VAL A 18 34.26 -12.12 25.94
N GLU A 19 35.32 -12.14 25.12
CA GLU A 19 36.27 -10.99 25.06
C GLU A 19 37.19 -11.08 23.82
N ALA A 20 36.64 -10.95 22.62
CA ALA A 20 37.47 -10.65 21.44
C ALA A 20 36.66 -9.78 20.47
N GLY A 21 36.78 -8.46 20.59
CA GLY A 21 36.31 -7.57 19.52
C GLY A 21 35.91 -6.13 19.87
N ASN A 22 36.14 -5.63 21.09
CA ASN A 22 35.63 -4.31 21.47
C ASN A 22 36.65 -3.14 21.49
N ALA A 23 37.86 -3.29 20.93
CA ALA A 23 38.87 -2.22 21.06
C ALA A 23 39.26 -1.49 19.76
N ASP A 24 38.81 -1.92 18.57
CA ASP A 24 39.18 -1.18 17.35
C ASP A 24 38.23 -1.44 16.17
N ARG A 25 36.91 -1.40 16.41
CA ARG A 25 35.97 -1.26 15.28
C ARG A 25 36.23 0.12 14.68
N SER A 26 36.85 0.13 13.50
CA SER A 26 37.10 1.37 12.79
C SER A 26 35.79 2.14 12.63
N ILE A 27 35.86 3.48 12.65
CA ILE A 27 34.69 4.35 12.43
C ILE A 27 33.94 3.95 11.15
N GLY A 28 34.66 3.45 10.14
CA GLY A 28 34.08 2.88 8.92
C GLY A 28 33.22 1.63 9.16
N GLN A 29 33.62 0.73 10.05
CA GLN A 29 32.81 -0.44 10.43
C GLN A 29 31.57 -0.06 11.24
N LEU A 30 31.67 0.92 12.16
CA LEU A 30 30.53 1.39 12.93
C LEU A 30 29.47 2.07 12.04
N VAL A 31 29.90 2.92 11.12
CA VAL A 31 29.01 3.56 10.13
C VAL A 31 28.40 2.52 9.18
N ALA A 32 29.18 1.53 8.73
CA ALA A 32 28.66 0.44 7.90
C ALA A 32 27.60 -0.41 8.62
N SER A 33 27.82 -0.74 9.90
CA SER A 33 26.84 -1.46 10.71
C SER A 33 25.57 -0.65 10.93
N ALA A 34 25.68 0.64 11.30
CA ALA A 34 24.53 1.51 11.50
C ALA A 34 23.70 1.70 10.21
N THR A 35 24.37 1.83 9.05
CA THR A 35 23.70 1.93 7.74
C THR A 35 22.98 0.63 7.37
N THR A 36 23.55 -0.52 7.76
CA THR A 36 22.96 -1.84 7.55
C THR A 36 21.69 -2.02 8.39
N GLU A 37 21.73 -1.64 9.67
CA GLU A 37 20.56 -1.67 10.55
C GLU A 37 19.45 -0.72 10.07
N MET A 38 19.82 0.49 9.64
CA MET A 38 18.87 1.43 9.04
C MET A 38 18.23 0.87 7.76
N SER A 39 19.01 0.18 6.93
CA SER A 39 18.51 -0.48 5.72
C SER A 39 17.55 -1.64 6.06
N ALA A 40 17.82 -2.38 7.13
CA ALA A 40 16.95 -3.44 7.62
C ALA A 40 15.60 -2.88 8.09
N LEU A 41 15.60 -1.80 8.89
CA LEU A 41 14.38 -1.14 9.35
C LEU A 41 13.51 -0.63 8.19
N VAL A 42 14.13 0.00 7.18
CA VAL A 42 13.41 0.46 5.99
C VAL A 42 12.82 -0.71 5.21
N HIS A 43 13.56 -1.82 5.08
CA HIS A 43 13.05 -3.03 4.43
C HIS A 43 11.85 -3.61 5.17
N ASP A 44 11.89 -3.63 6.50
CA ASP A 44 10.81 -4.12 7.35
C ASP A 44 9.56 -3.24 7.26
N GLU A 45 9.73 -1.92 7.26
CA GLU A 45 8.61 -0.98 7.09
C GLU A 45 7.95 -1.14 5.71
N ILE A 46 8.77 -1.31 4.65
CA ILE A 46 8.25 -1.59 3.30
C ILE A 46 7.54 -2.95 3.27
N ALA A 47 8.08 -3.97 3.93
CA ALA A 47 7.47 -5.29 4.00
C ALA A 47 6.11 -5.25 4.71
N LEU A 48 6.02 -4.48 5.81
CA LEU A 48 4.80 -4.26 6.56
C LEU A 48 3.75 -3.51 5.73
N VAL A 49 4.11 -2.36 5.16
CA VAL A 49 3.22 -1.58 4.28
C VAL A 49 2.75 -2.43 3.10
N LYS A 50 3.64 -3.24 2.51
CA LYS A 50 3.26 -4.16 1.43
C LYS A 50 2.28 -5.23 1.90
N ALA A 51 2.42 -5.73 3.13
CA ALA A 51 1.49 -6.68 3.72
C ALA A 51 0.11 -6.03 3.98
N GLU A 52 0.08 -4.82 4.53
CA GLU A 52 -1.15 -4.06 4.78
C GLU A 52 -1.88 -3.72 3.47
N VAL A 53 -1.16 -3.18 2.47
CA VAL A 53 -1.72 -2.91 1.14
C VAL A 53 -2.27 -4.19 0.50
N ARG A 54 -1.57 -5.32 0.61
CA ARG A 54 -2.08 -6.61 0.09
C ARG A 54 -3.37 -7.03 0.82
N GLN A 55 -3.43 -6.84 2.13
CA GLN A 55 -4.58 -7.17 2.94
C GLN A 55 -5.78 -6.27 2.59
N ASP A 56 -5.56 -4.98 2.41
CA ASP A 56 -6.58 -4.02 1.99
C ASP A 56 -7.07 -4.27 0.58
N VAL A 57 -6.18 -4.58 -0.36
CA VAL A 57 -6.56 -5.02 -1.71
C VAL A 57 -7.39 -6.28 -1.64
N LYS A 58 -6.98 -7.28 -0.85
CA LYS A 58 -7.74 -8.54 -0.71
C LYS A 58 -9.14 -8.29 -0.13
N ARG A 59 -9.23 -7.45 0.91
CA ARG A 59 -10.51 -7.04 1.51
C ARG A 59 -11.38 -6.27 0.52
N GLY A 60 -10.81 -5.32 -0.20
CA GLY A 60 -11.49 -4.54 -1.23
C GLY A 60 -12.01 -5.41 -2.35
N VAL A 61 -11.19 -6.34 -2.86
CA VAL A 61 -11.60 -7.32 -3.88
C VAL A 61 -12.73 -8.20 -3.36
N MET A 62 -12.58 -8.80 -2.18
CA MET A 62 -13.59 -9.71 -1.63
C MET A 62 -14.91 -8.99 -1.32
N GLY A 63 -14.84 -7.77 -0.78
CA GLY A 63 -16.02 -6.92 -0.57
C GLY A 63 -16.68 -6.51 -1.88
N SER A 64 -15.90 -6.14 -2.89
CA SER A 64 -16.43 -5.77 -4.21
C SER A 64 -17.03 -6.96 -4.96
N ALA A 65 -16.48 -8.17 -4.79
CA ALA A 65 -16.96 -9.38 -5.47
C ALA A 65 -18.42 -9.69 -5.12
N ALA A 66 -18.79 -9.65 -3.83
CA ALA A 66 -20.18 -9.84 -3.41
C ALA A 66 -21.10 -8.76 -3.99
N GLY A 67 -20.64 -7.50 -4.00
CA GLY A 67 -21.38 -6.38 -4.60
C GLY A 67 -21.61 -6.54 -6.11
N ILE A 68 -20.58 -6.97 -6.85
CA ILE A 68 -20.68 -7.23 -8.30
C ILE A 68 -21.66 -8.38 -8.55
N VAL A 69 -21.52 -9.50 -7.84
CA VAL A 69 -22.41 -10.66 -7.99
C VAL A 69 -23.87 -10.28 -7.68
N ALA A 70 -24.12 -9.58 -6.57
CA ALA A 70 -25.44 -9.07 -6.24
C ALA A 70 -25.98 -8.12 -7.33
N GLY A 71 -25.14 -7.21 -7.83
CA GLY A 71 -25.48 -6.31 -8.93
C GLY A 71 -25.87 -7.04 -10.21
N VAL A 72 -25.15 -8.11 -10.56
CA VAL A 72 -25.48 -8.98 -11.69
C VAL A 72 -26.85 -9.63 -11.50
N PHE A 73 -27.11 -10.25 -10.34
CA PHE A 73 -28.42 -10.87 -10.08
C PHE A 73 -29.57 -9.85 -10.12
N ILE A 74 -29.38 -8.65 -9.54
CA ILE A 74 -30.37 -7.57 -9.62
C ILE A 74 -30.60 -7.19 -11.09
N LEU A 75 -29.53 -6.97 -11.86
CA LEU A 75 -29.63 -6.62 -13.28
C LEU A 75 -30.39 -7.69 -14.09
N PHE A 76 -30.06 -8.97 -13.90
CA PHE A 76 -30.74 -10.09 -14.58
C PHE A 76 -32.17 -10.32 -14.11
N SER A 77 -32.53 -9.87 -12.91
CA SER A 77 -33.92 -9.90 -12.42
C SER A 77 -34.81 -8.84 -13.07
N LEU A 78 -34.24 -7.73 -13.57
CA LEU A 78 -35.02 -6.60 -14.11
C LEU A 78 -35.95 -7.02 -15.25
N PRO A 79 -35.55 -7.82 -16.26
CA PRO A 79 -36.46 -8.30 -17.29
C PRO A 79 -37.61 -9.12 -16.70
N VAL A 80 -37.33 -10.03 -15.75
CA VAL A 80 -38.34 -10.87 -15.11
C VAL A 80 -39.38 -10.02 -14.37
N PHE A 81 -38.94 -9.05 -13.57
CA PHE A 81 -39.84 -8.11 -12.90
C PHE A 81 -40.57 -7.18 -13.89
N SER A 82 -39.94 -6.81 -15.01
CA SER A 82 -40.57 -6.01 -16.06
C SER A 82 -41.75 -6.76 -16.69
N PHE A 83 -41.56 -8.04 -17.03
CA PHE A 83 -42.63 -8.90 -17.53
C PHE A 83 -43.74 -9.05 -16.49
N ALA A 84 -43.39 -9.36 -15.24
CA ALA A 84 -44.37 -9.50 -14.16
C ALA A 84 -45.20 -8.22 -13.96
N ALA A 85 -44.56 -7.05 -13.97
CA ALA A 85 -45.25 -5.75 -13.87
C ALA A 85 -46.15 -5.48 -15.08
N ALA A 86 -45.67 -5.74 -16.30
CA ALA A 86 -46.46 -5.53 -17.52
C ALA A 86 -47.70 -6.43 -17.56
N TYR A 87 -47.57 -7.70 -17.21
CA TYR A 87 -48.72 -8.62 -17.08
C TYR A 87 -49.64 -8.23 -15.92
N GLY A 88 -49.09 -7.75 -14.80
CA GLY A 88 -49.88 -7.22 -13.69
C GLY A 88 -50.76 -6.04 -14.11
N ILE A 89 -50.21 -5.08 -14.85
CA ILE A 89 -50.97 -3.94 -15.41
C ILE A 89 -51.96 -4.40 -16.47
N HIS A 90 -51.58 -5.38 -17.31
CA HIS A 90 -52.49 -5.95 -18.31
C HIS A 90 -53.75 -6.56 -17.67
N ASN A 91 -53.60 -7.25 -16.53
CA ASN A 91 -54.72 -7.82 -15.78
C ASN A 91 -55.72 -6.76 -15.23
N LEU A 92 -55.36 -5.48 -15.24
CA LEU A 92 -56.27 -4.37 -14.91
C LEU A 92 -57.14 -3.95 -16.12
N GLY A 93 -57.01 -4.62 -17.26
CA GLY A 93 -57.79 -4.36 -18.48
C GLY A 93 -57.07 -3.47 -19.51
N LEU A 94 -55.83 -3.06 -19.26
CA LEU A 94 -55.03 -2.34 -20.26
C LEU A 94 -54.50 -3.30 -21.33
N GLY A 95 -54.41 -2.84 -22.59
CA GLY A 95 -53.79 -3.62 -23.65
C GLY A 95 -52.30 -3.90 -23.36
N LEU A 96 -51.82 -5.10 -23.71
CA LEU A 96 -50.47 -5.56 -23.36
C LEU A 96 -49.36 -4.60 -23.83
N ALA A 97 -49.49 -4.03 -25.03
CA ALA A 97 -48.55 -3.05 -25.56
C ALA A 97 -48.44 -1.79 -24.68
N TRP A 98 -49.56 -1.27 -24.19
CA TRP A 98 -49.58 -0.11 -23.30
C TRP A 98 -48.99 -0.43 -21.93
N SER A 99 -49.21 -1.63 -21.41
CA SER A 99 -48.59 -2.08 -20.16
C SER A 99 -47.08 -2.10 -20.25
N PHE A 100 -46.50 -2.65 -21.32
CA PHE A 100 -45.05 -2.63 -21.54
C PHE A 100 -44.52 -1.21 -21.73
N LEU A 101 -45.26 -0.34 -22.43
CA LEU A 101 -44.84 1.05 -22.62
C LEU A 101 -44.77 1.80 -21.29
N ILE A 102 -45.74 1.59 -20.39
CA ILE A 102 -45.77 2.21 -19.06
C ILE A 102 -44.59 1.71 -18.21
N VAL A 103 -44.37 0.40 -18.14
CA VAL A 103 -43.28 -0.19 -17.35
C VAL A 103 -41.91 0.22 -17.90
N GLY A 104 -41.72 0.13 -19.22
CA GLY A 104 -40.49 0.57 -19.87
C GLY A 104 -40.25 2.07 -19.68
N GLY A 105 -41.28 2.90 -19.82
CA GLY A 105 -41.23 4.33 -19.55
C GLY A 105 -40.84 4.64 -18.10
N ALA A 106 -41.39 3.90 -17.13
CA ALA A 106 -41.02 4.03 -15.72
C ALA A 106 -39.53 3.71 -15.48
N PHE A 107 -38.99 2.66 -16.10
CA PHE A 107 -37.55 2.35 -16.02
C PHE A 107 -36.67 3.41 -16.67
N VAL A 108 -37.07 3.98 -17.81
CA VAL A 108 -36.35 5.08 -18.45
C VAL A 108 -36.32 6.32 -17.54
N LEU A 109 -37.47 6.69 -16.96
CA LEU A 109 -37.55 7.81 -16.02
C LEU A 109 -36.67 7.59 -14.78
N LEU A 110 -36.73 6.39 -14.20
CA LEU A 110 -35.89 6.03 -13.06
C LEU A 110 -34.39 6.05 -13.42
N GLY A 111 -34.03 5.52 -14.60
CA GLY A 111 -32.67 5.53 -15.12
C GLY A 111 -32.13 6.95 -15.33
N LEU A 112 -32.95 7.86 -15.89
CA LEU A 112 -32.60 9.27 -16.00
C LEU A 112 -32.39 9.91 -14.63
N LEU A 113 -33.30 9.70 -13.68
CA LEU A 113 -33.18 10.27 -12.34
C LEU A 113 -31.90 9.80 -11.63
N LEU A 114 -31.63 8.49 -11.64
CA LEU A 114 -30.41 7.93 -11.06
C LEU A 114 -29.15 8.40 -11.78
N GLY A 115 -29.19 8.51 -13.11
CA GLY A 115 -28.08 9.05 -13.92
C GLY A 115 -27.77 10.50 -13.58
N LEU A 116 -28.79 11.34 -13.43
CA LEU A 116 -28.63 12.72 -12.97
C LEU A 116 -28.00 12.77 -11.57
N LEU A 117 -28.51 11.99 -10.62
CA LEU A 117 -27.94 11.92 -9.27
C LEU A 117 -26.48 11.45 -9.28
N ALA A 118 -26.15 10.46 -10.11
CA ALA A 118 -24.79 9.98 -10.27
C ALA A 118 -23.87 11.09 -10.79
N VAL A 119 -24.24 11.79 -11.88
CA VAL A 119 -23.48 12.91 -12.42
C VAL A 119 -23.32 14.03 -11.39
N MET A 120 -24.37 14.35 -10.64
CA MET A 120 -24.31 15.35 -9.56
C MET A 120 -23.34 14.95 -8.44
N LYS A 121 -23.28 13.66 -8.09
CA LYS A 121 -22.35 13.15 -7.08
C LYS A 121 -20.92 13.15 -7.60
N PHE A 122 -20.68 12.68 -8.82
CA PHE A 122 -19.35 12.68 -9.43
C PHE A 122 -18.79 14.09 -9.61
N LYS A 123 -19.62 15.07 -9.99
CA LYS A 123 -19.22 16.49 -10.07
C LYS A 123 -18.81 17.09 -8.73
N LYS A 124 -19.27 16.53 -7.60
CA LYS A 124 -18.88 16.99 -6.25
C LYS A 124 -17.57 16.38 -5.76
N ILE A 125 -17.06 15.33 -6.41
CA ILE A 125 -15.78 14.74 -6.06
C ILE A 125 -14.69 15.65 -6.61
N LYS A 126 -14.13 16.50 -5.73
CA LYS A 126 -12.95 17.30 -6.06
C LYS A 126 -11.72 16.38 -6.12
N PRO A 127 -10.81 16.57 -7.08
CA PRO A 127 -9.53 15.86 -7.06
C PRO A 127 -8.81 16.14 -5.73
N PRO A 128 -7.99 15.19 -5.22
CA PRO A 128 -7.28 15.37 -3.96
C PRO A 128 -6.15 16.40 -4.11
N GLU A 129 -6.51 17.69 -4.04
CA GLU A 129 -5.59 18.82 -4.27
C GLU A 129 -4.38 18.80 -3.33
N ARG A 130 -4.58 18.40 -2.07
CA ARG A 130 -3.50 18.28 -1.07
C ARG A 130 -2.50 17.20 -1.46
N SER A 131 -2.98 16.02 -1.86
CA SER A 131 -2.11 14.92 -2.28
C SER A 131 -1.34 15.25 -3.55
N ILE A 132 -1.97 15.94 -4.50
CA ILE A 132 -1.33 16.40 -5.74
C ILE A 132 -0.28 17.48 -5.44
N ALA A 133 -0.58 18.43 -4.55
CA ALA A 133 0.35 19.47 -4.13
C ALA A 133 1.58 18.89 -3.43
N SER A 134 1.38 18.00 -2.44
CA SER A 134 2.49 17.33 -1.75
C SER A 134 3.33 16.48 -2.70
N ALA A 135 2.72 15.78 -3.66
CA ALA A 135 3.47 15.02 -4.67
C ALA A 135 4.33 15.92 -5.56
N LYS A 136 3.79 17.09 -5.96
CA LYS A 136 4.53 18.09 -6.77
C LYS A 136 5.67 18.72 -5.99
N GLU A 137 5.47 19.03 -4.72
CA GLU A 137 6.52 19.58 -3.85
C GLU A 137 7.67 18.59 -3.66
N SER A 138 7.37 17.32 -3.37
CA SER A 138 8.38 16.26 -3.27
C SER A 138 9.16 16.08 -4.57
N ALA A 139 8.48 16.11 -5.73
CA ALA A 139 9.15 16.06 -7.03
C ALA A 139 10.02 17.32 -7.28
N ALA A 140 9.56 18.48 -6.83
CA ALA A 140 10.28 19.75 -6.97
C ALA A 140 11.56 19.81 -6.11
N VAL A 141 11.57 19.19 -4.95
CA VAL A 141 12.78 19.08 -4.11
C VAL A 141 13.78 18.11 -4.75
N LEU A 142 13.31 16.97 -5.28
CA LEU A 142 14.17 15.97 -5.91
C LEU A 142 14.84 16.46 -7.20
N GLN A 143 14.16 17.27 -8.04
CA GLN A 143 14.76 17.86 -9.24
C GLN A 143 15.79 18.96 -8.93
N ASN A 144 15.65 19.65 -7.78
CA ASN A 144 16.55 20.73 -7.37
C ASN A 144 17.79 20.23 -6.62
N ALA A 145 17.80 18.98 -6.18
CA ALA A 145 18.99 18.32 -5.66
C ALA A 145 19.98 18.03 -6.80
N LYS A 146 20.74 19.03 -7.23
CA LYS A 146 21.94 18.80 -8.06
C LYS A 146 22.87 17.85 -7.28
N PRO A 147 23.38 16.77 -7.89
CA PRO A 147 24.48 16.00 -7.32
C PRO A 147 25.66 16.95 -7.10
N HIS A 148 25.97 17.29 -5.86
CA HIS A 148 27.17 18.05 -5.55
C HIS A 148 28.37 17.19 -5.95
N PRO A 149 29.19 17.63 -6.93
CA PRO A 149 30.49 17.03 -7.15
C PRO A 149 31.25 17.16 -5.83
N ARG A 150 31.60 16.03 -5.20
CA ARG A 150 32.56 16.09 -4.10
C ARG A 150 33.81 16.73 -4.66
N GLU A 151 34.27 17.81 -4.05
CA GLU A 151 35.61 18.35 -4.30
C GLU A 151 36.64 17.40 -3.70
N THR A 152 36.81 16.24 -4.32
CA THR A 152 37.79 15.21 -3.95
C THR A 152 39.23 15.62 -4.30
N GLY A 153 39.43 16.77 -4.96
CA GLY A 153 40.74 17.23 -5.42
C GLY A 153 41.54 18.09 -4.43
N GLU A 154 40.88 18.89 -3.58
CA GLU A 154 41.57 19.88 -2.73
C GLU A 154 41.98 19.32 -1.36
N THR A 155 41.10 18.53 -0.73
CA THR A 155 41.38 17.92 0.59
C THR A 155 42.59 16.98 0.52
N MET A 156 42.79 16.28 -0.60
CA MET A 156 43.94 15.37 -0.77
C MET A 156 45.27 16.11 -0.95
N LYS A 157 45.26 17.35 -1.48
CA LYS A 157 46.45 18.22 -1.62
C LYS A 157 46.82 18.99 -0.36
N SER A 158 45.88 19.18 0.56
CA SER A 158 46.10 19.81 1.86
C SER A 158 46.78 18.82 2.83
N VAL A 159 46.26 17.58 2.88
CA VAL A 159 46.81 16.52 3.74
C VAL A 159 48.23 16.12 3.32
N ALA A 160 48.52 16.07 2.02
CA ALA A 160 49.85 15.72 1.51
C ALA A 160 50.91 16.82 1.68
N ARG A 161 50.52 18.08 1.90
CA ARG A 161 51.45 19.21 2.10
C ARG A 161 51.84 19.44 3.57
N SER A 162 51.10 18.87 4.51
CA SER A 162 51.39 19.03 5.94
C SER A 162 52.39 18.00 6.48
N THR A 163 52.83 17.04 5.65
CA THR A 163 53.73 15.93 6.03
C THR A 163 55.11 16.00 5.37
N ALA A 164 55.46 17.11 4.72
CA ALA A 164 56.78 17.37 4.13
C ALA A 164 57.41 18.60 4.80
#